data_AF-A0AAN9VNP7-F1
#
_entry.id   AF-A0AAN9VNP7-F1
#
_cell.length_a   1.000
_cell.length_b   1.000
_cell.length_c   1.000
_cell.angle_alpha   90.00
_cell.angle_beta   90.00
_cell.angle_gamma   90.00
#
_symmetry.space_group_name_H-M   'P 1'
#
loop_
_entity.id
_entity.type
_entity.pdbx_description
1 polymer ?
#
loop_
_entity_poly.entity_id
_entity_poly.type
_entity_poly.pdbx_seq_one_letter_code
_entity_poly.pdbx_strand_id
1 'polypeptide(L)'
;MFYILILLSVFGVNAKNANMTELFVIPIHPQHFNWTLKGAVDEFSYHPSLLNAPDLPQWIHYVYSKVHHTGYLYGVPPINQHNLELEIVGLNRRTYETRRKVLPVNVHRKSEVAKYEAQLKIDNLNVEDMIDENRQRRLLDVFKLKLWPESKSDLYVTFLASAVQLGARLPLKPNEGEGVVLRVGSQFEFSSALIELQEEVKPLWKLISCPRDFKRTTVDRLFREEGFALDWCAFRLMTVKETDRSLSQQHSSHGESDLMESHLTLGLGQNDRWSRPAKSQIPQRSYVHEFAFTILVPMLVMILLVVLLSLILCFHHEGMDEASSEYFESVFDIFEEMRSKRNKETPAVQMVQYAAVQRATHTLRSLSSQREVSNTPSEICSTTLSRSRTASPNSSLPRSNATRGASDCNTVYCRPNPPPYSGPNRKQVVAEWLA
;
A
#
# COMPACT_ATOMS: atom_id res chain seq x y z
N MET A 1 30.08 -55.69 -8.19
CA MET A 1 30.24 -54.45 -8.98
C MET A 1 28.99 -53.61 -8.77
N PHE A 2 29.12 -52.59 -7.91
CA PHE A 2 28.20 -51.47 -7.61
C PHE A 2 26.68 -51.61 -7.85
N TYR A 3 25.93 -51.82 -6.78
CA TYR A 3 24.53 -51.36 -6.67
C TYR A 3 24.56 -49.87 -6.27
N ILE A 4 24.20 -49.00 -7.21
CA ILE A 4 23.96 -47.58 -6.95
C ILE A 4 22.56 -47.48 -6.31
N LEU A 5 22.52 -47.31 -4.99
CA LEU A 5 21.30 -47.04 -4.24
C LEU A 5 21.04 -45.54 -4.33
N ILE A 6 20.17 -45.13 -5.26
CA ILE A 6 19.69 -43.75 -5.39
C ILE A 6 18.79 -43.48 -4.17
N LEU A 7 19.37 -42.83 -3.16
CA LEU A 7 18.66 -42.19 -2.07
C LEU A 7 17.94 -40.96 -2.65
N LEU A 8 16.70 -41.16 -3.10
CA LEU A 8 15.75 -40.07 -3.32
C LEU A 8 15.48 -39.42 -1.96
N SER A 9 16.24 -38.36 -1.65
CA SER A 9 15.88 -37.42 -0.61
C SER A 9 14.57 -36.75 -1.01
N VAL A 10 13.46 -37.32 -0.56
CA VAL A 10 12.17 -36.61 -0.54
C VAL A 10 12.40 -35.42 0.37
N PHE A 11 12.59 -34.23 -0.22
CA PHE A 11 12.41 -32.98 0.51
C PHE A 11 10.96 -33.00 0.97
N GLY A 12 10.74 -33.41 2.22
CA GLY A 12 9.42 -33.45 2.83
C GLY A 12 8.81 -32.06 2.72
N VAL A 13 7.82 -31.92 1.85
CA VAL A 13 6.97 -30.74 1.82
C VAL A 13 6.21 -30.79 3.13
N ASN A 14 6.66 -29.99 4.10
CA ASN A 14 6.14 -30.01 5.46
C ASN A 14 4.77 -29.33 5.46
N ALA A 15 3.73 -30.10 5.11
CA ALA A 15 2.36 -29.63 5.05
C ALA A 15 1.86 -29.22 6.44
N LYS A 16 1.10 -28.13 6.50
CA LYS A 16 0.49 -27.64 7.73
C LYS A 16 -0.98 -27.99 7.75
N ASN A 17 -1.46 -28.46 8.91
CA ASN A 17 -2.86 -28.80 9.10
C ASN A 17 -3.58 -27.62 9.77
N ALA A 18 -4.79 -27.32 9.30
CA ALA A 18 -5.69 -26.34 9.90
C ALA A 18 -7.08 -26.96 10.05
N ASN A 19 -7.79 -26.63 11.13
CA ASN A 19 -9.15 -27.08 11.36
C ASN A 19 -10.13 -25.98 10.98
N MET A 20 -11.25 -26.33 10.34
CA MET A 20 -12.32 -25.37 10.08
C MET A 20 -12.83 -24.75 11.39
N THR A 21 -13.17 -23.46 11.35
CA THR A 21 -13.69 -22.65 12.47
C THR A 21 -12.74 -22.42 13.64
N GLU A 22 -11.53 -22.98 13.60
CA GLU A 22 -10.54 -22.83 14.66
C GLU A 22 -9.39 -21.94 14.21
N LEU A 23 -8.87 -21.12 15.14
CA LEU A 23 -7.67 -20.32 14.91
C LEU A 23 -6.49 -21.24 14.56
N PHE A 24 -5.94 -21.06 13.36
CA PHE A 24 -4.68 -21.66 12.99
C PHE A 24 -3.59 -20.58 12.98
N VAL A 25 -2.37 -20.96 13.37
CA VAL A 25 -1.19 -20.09 13.38
C VAL A 25 -0.02 -20.85 12.77
N ILE A 26 0.70 -20.21 11.86
CA ILE A 26 1.91 -20.74 11.24
C ILE A 26 3.06 -19.74 11.44
N PRO A 27 4.06 -20.06 12.27
CA PRO A 27 5.26 -19.24 12.39
C PRO A 27 6.17 -19.42 11.17
N ILE A 28 6.74 -18.31 10.71
CA ILE A 28 7.67 -18.21 9.58
C ILE A 28 9.02 -17.74 10.13
N HIS A 29 9.96 -18.69 10.17
CA HIS A 29 11.31 -18.43 10.62
C HIS A 29 12.29 -18.33 9.45
N PRO A 30 13.41 -17.59 9.59
CA PRO A 30 14.45 -17.50 8.57
C PRO A 30 15.07 -18.86 8.19
N GLN A 31 15.09 -19.80 9.14
CA GLN A 31 15.58 -21.17 8.94
C GLN A 31 14.76 -21.91 7.88
N HIS A 32 13.48 -21.57 7.72
CA HIS A 32 12.65 -22.16 6.65
C HIS A 32 13.18 -21.84 5.26
N PHE A 33 13.97 -20.78 5.12
CA PHE A 33 14.58 -20.32 3.90
C PHE A 33 16.10 -20.61 3.86
N ASN A 34 16.66 -21.41 4.77
CA ASN A 34 18.12 -21.62 4.91
C ASN A 34 18.91 -20.33 5.19
N TRP A 35 18.33 -19.39 5.93
CA TRP A 35 19.03 -18.20 6.42
C TRP A 35 19.45 -18.35 7.88
N THR A 36 20.62 -17.80 8.20
CA THR A 36 21.15 -17.74 9.56
C THR A 36 20.79 -16.41 10.21
N LEU A 37 20.28 -16.44 11.44
CA LEU A 37 20.03 -15.23 12.23
C LEU A 37 21.38 -14.62 12.64
N LYS A 38 21.70 -13.43 12.15
CA LYS A 38 22.92 -12.69 12.56
C LYS A 38 22.65 -11.65 13.64
N GLY A 39 21.48 -11.69 14.26
CA GLY A 39 21.10 -10.81 15.37
C GLY A 39 20.77 -9.36 14.97
N ALA A 40 20.57 -9.07 13.68
CA ALA A 40 20.10 -7.75 13.26
C ALA A 40 18.58 -7.65 13.36
N VAL A 41 18.10 -6.55 13.97
CA VAL A 41 16.67 -6.22 14.06
C VAL A 41 16.11 -6.03 12.64
N ASP A 42 14.95 -6.64 12.37
CA ASP A 42 14.21 -6.53 11.11
C ASP A 42 15.04 -6.84 9.85
N GLU A 43 15.95 -7.83 9.92
CA GLU A 43 16.78 -8.26 8.79
C GLU A 43 15.97 -8.91 7.66
N PHE A 44 14.86 -9.56 7.99
CA PHE A 44 14.05 -10.32 7.04
C PHE A 44 12.66 -9.71 6.88
N SER A 45 12.15 -9.66 5.66
CA SER A 45 10.74 -9.38 5.37
C SER A 45 10.12 -10.54 4.61
N TYR A 46 8.88 -10.89 4.96
CA TYR A 46 8.14 -11.96 4.31
C TYR A 46 6.90 -11.39 3.64
N HIS A 47 6.66 -11.82 2.41
CA HIS A 47 5.48 -11.50 1.63
C HIS A 47 4.78 -12.81 1.30
N PRO A 48 3.78 -13.20 2.11
CA PRO A 48 2.98 -14.37 1.85
C PRO A 48 1.81 -14.03 0.92
N SER A 49 1.49 -14.93 0.00
CA SER A 49 0.35 -14.84 -0.92
C SER A 49 -0.23 -16.23 -1.20
N LEU A 50 -1.43 -16.31 -1.77
CA LEU A 50 -1.91 -17.57 -2.33
C LEU A 50 -1.09 -17.93 -3.57
N LEU A 51 -0.82 -19.22 -3.80
CA LEU A 51 -0.06 -19.67 -4.97
C LEU A 51 -0.69 -19.14 -6.26
N ASN A 52 0.12 -18.50 -7.11
CA ASN A 52 -0.30 -17.85 -8.36
C ASN A 52 -1.26 -16.66 -8.21
N ALA A 53 -1.40 -16.11 -7.00
CA ALA A 53 -2.17 -14.88 -6.74
C ALA A 53 -1.30 -13.84 -5.98
N PRO A 54 -1.63 -12.54 -6.12
CA PRO A 54 -0.89 -11.50 -5.40
C PRO A 54 -1.27 -11.40 -3.92
N ASP A 55 -2.49 -11.82 -3.56
CA ASP A 55 -3.06 -11.60 -2.24
C ASP A 55 -3.23 -12.91 -1.44
N LEU A 56 -3.35 -12.78 -0.12
CA LEU A 56 -3.76 -13.86 0.77
C LEU A 56 -5.28 -14.10 0.66
N PRO A 57 -5.76 -15.33 0.96
CA PRO A 57 -7.17 -15.55 1.23
C PRO A 57 -7.65 -14.62 2.34
N GLN A 58 -8.86 -14.09 2.22
CA GLN A 58 -9.34 -13.04 3.12
C GLN A 58 -9.40 -13.44 4.60
N TRP A 59 -9.51 -14.73 4.89
CA TRP A 59 -9.52 -15.25 6.25
C TRP A 59 -8.13 -15.49 6.84
N ILE A 60 -7.06 -15.25 6.05
CA ILE A 60 -5.66 -15.36 6.46
C ILE A 60 -5.04 -13.97 6.50
N HIS A 61 -4.33 -13.69 7.58
CA HIS A 61 -3.63 -12.44 7.80
C HIS A 61 -2.17 -12.73 8.15
N TYR A 62 -1.32 -11.75 7.86
CA TYR A 62 0.10 -11.80 8.15
C TYR A 62 0.48 -10.66 9.10
N VAL A 63 1.23 -11.00 10.14
CA VAL A 63 1.84 -10.04 11.06
C VAL A 63 3.30 -10.40 11.30
N TYR A 64 4.17 -9.40 11.40
CA TYR A 64 5.57 -9.62 11.75
C TYR A 64 5.83 -9.19 13.19
N SER A 65 6.26 -10.12 14.04
CA SER A 65 6.63 -9.79 15.40
C SER A 65 8.08 -9.32 15.46
N LYS A 66 8.27 -8.06 15.85
CA LYS A 66 9.58 -7.47 16.10
C LYS A 66 10.28 -8.09 17.32
N VAL A 67 9.50 -8.51 18.31
CA VAL A 67 9.99 -9.12 19.55
C VAL A 67 10.53 -10.52 19.30
N HIS A 68 9.80 -11.33 18.52
CA HIS A 68 10.18 -12.72 18.23
C HIS A 68 10.97 -12.89 16.94
N HIS A 69 11.24 -11.80 16.21
CA HIS A 69 11.88 -11.79 14.88
C HIS A 69 11.30 -12.87 13.93
N THR A 70 9.98 -13.05 13.99
CA THR A 70 9.26 -14.14 13.35
C THR A 70 8.00 -13.57 12.71
N GLY A 71 7.71 -13.99 11.48
CA GLY A 71 6.44 -13.70 10.83
C GLY A 71 5.38 -14.72 11.22
N TYR A 72 4.15 -14.30 11.44
CA TYR A 72 3.04 -15.18 11.74
C TYR A 72 1.97 -15.06 10.66
N LEU A 73 1.59 -16.19 10.08
CA LEU A 73 0.34 -16.32 9.34
C LEU A 73 -0.71 -16.85 10.31
N TYR A 74 -1.83 -16.15 10.42
CA TYR A 74 -2.92 -16.54 11.31
C TYR A 74 -4.27 -16.31 10.64
N GLY A 75 -5.29 -16.99 11.12
CA GLY A 75 -6.64 -16.84 10.57
C GLY A 75 -7.56 -17.95 11.01
N VAL A 76 -8.78 -17.96 10.47
CA VAL A 76 -9.77 -19.00 10.76
C VAL A 76 -10.37 -19.52 9.46
N PRO A 77 -10.18 -20.79 9.10
CA PRO A 77 -10.73 -21.31 7.85
C PRO A 77 -12.27 -21.33 7.89
N PRO A 78 -12.94 -20.79 6.86
CA PRO A 78 -14.40 -20.80 6.79
C PRO A 78 -14.94 -22.23 6.60
N ILE A 79 -16.23 -22.39 6.89
CA ILE A 79 -16.93 -23.67 6.71
C ILE A 79 -16.89 -24.02 5.21
N ASN A 80 -16.43 -25.24 4.89
CA ASN A 80 -16.23 -25.76 3.52
C ASN A 80 -15.00 -25.24 2.76
N GLN A 81 -13.99 -24.70 3.46
CA GLN A 81 -12.72 -24.37 2.83
C GLN A 81 -11.96 -25.62 2.34
N HIS A 82 -11.45 -25.57 1.11
CA HIS A 82 -10.58 -26.62 0.55
C HIS A 82 -9.12 -26.40 0.90
N ASN A 83 -8.31 -27.46 0.71
CA ASN A 83 -6.85 -27.38 0.79
C ASN A 83 -6.31 -26.30 -0.15
N LEU A 84 -5.29 -25.59 0.30
CA LEU A 84 -4.68 -24.50 -0.45
C LEU A 84 -3.17 -24.53 -0.33
N GLU A 85 -2.50 -23.86 -1.26
CA GLU A 85 -1.05 -23.72 -1.25
C GLU A 85 -0.70 -22.24 -1.12
N LEU A 86 0.07 -21.89 -0.09
CA LEU A 86 0.58 -20.54 0.11
C LEU A 86 1.98 -20.43 -0.45
N GLU A 87 2.26 -19.31 -1.10
CA GLU A 87 3.59 -18.92 -1.51
C GLU A 87 4.13 -17.89 -0.53
N ILE A 88 5.33 -18.10 -0.02
CA ILE A 88 5.99 -17.15 0.87
C ILE A 88 7.30 -16.72 0.21
N VAL A 89 7.39 -15.44 -0.11
CA VAL A 89 8.60 -14.80 -0.63
C VAL A 89 9.28 -14.06 0.51
N GLY A 90 10.41 -14.61 0.97
CA GLY A 90 11.29 -13.92 1.89
C GLY A 90 12.24 -12.99 1.14
N LEU A 91 12.55 -11.84 1.73
CA LEU A 91 13.62 -10.93 1.32
C LEU A 91 14.57 -10.70 2.51
N ASN A 92 15.86 -10.96 2.31
CA ASN A 92 16.89 -10.48 3.22
C ASN A 92 17.19 -9.01 2.89
N ARG A 93 16.87 -8.09 3.80
CA ARG A 93 17.01 -6.64 3.58
C ARG A 93 18.47 -6.17 3.53
N ARG A 94 19.42 -6.98 4.03
CA ARG A 94 20.85 -6.65 4.01
C ARG A 94 21.53 -7.07 2.72
N THR A 95 21.23 -8.27 2.23
CA THR A 95 21.86 -8.82 1.01
C THR A 95 21.00 -8.63 -0.24
N TYR A 96 19.74 -8.21 -0.07
CA TYR A 96 18.70 -8.19 -1.12
C TYR A 96 18.47 -9.57 -1.76
N GLU A 97 18.87 -10.66 -1.09
CA GLU A 97 18.60 -12.01 -1.54
C GLU A 97 17.12 -12.34 -1.30
N THR A 98 16.45 -12.82 -2.34
CA THR A 98 15.07 -13.30 -2.26
C THR A 98 15.02 -14.82 -2.32
N ARG A 99 14.18 -15.42 -1.48
CA ARG A 99 13.94 -16.86 -1.47
C ARG A 99 12.44 -17.14 -1.43
N ARG A 100 12.02 -18.11 -2.23
CA ARG A 100 10.62 -18.52 -2.39
C ARG A 100 10.40 -19.88 -1.74
N LYS A 101 9.29 -20.04 -1.01
CA LYS A 101 8.87 -21.32 -0.47
C LYS A 101 7.37 -21.52 -0.65
N VAL A 102 6.98 -22.71 -1.10
CA VAL A 102 5.57 -23.10 -1.20
C VAL A 102 5.22 -23.92 0.04
N LEU A 103 4.09 -23.60 0.65
CA LEU A 103 3.58 -24.20 1.87
C LEU A 103 2.15 -24.73 1.62
N PRO A 104 1.96 -26.05 1.51
CA PRO A 104 0.62 -26.60 1.45
C PRO A 104 -0.05 -26.59 2.82
N VAL A 105 -1.31 -26.15 2.83
CA VAL A 105 -2.19 -26.07 3.99
C VAL A 105 -3.37 -27.00 3.78
N ASN A 106 -3.45 -28.05 4.59
CA ASN A 106 -4.53 -29.03 4.59
C ASN A 106 -5.62 -28.59 5.57
N VAL A 107 -6.83 -28.37 5.06
CA VAL A 107 -7.95 -27.90 5.86
C VAL A 107 -8.86 -29.08 6.18
N HIS A 108 -8.92 -29.44 7.46
CA HIS A 108 -9.72 -30.55 7.97
C HIS A 108 -11.05 -30.06 8.50
N ARG A 109 -12.11 -30.84 8.26
CA ARG A 109 -13.41 -30.57 8.85
C ARG A 109 -13.39 -30.93 10.33
N LYS A 110 -13.77 -30.00 11.18
CA LYS A 110 -13.99 -30.23 12.62
C LYS A 110 -15.38 -30.84 12.83
N SER A 111 -15.46 -31.92 13.61
CA SER A 111 -16.74 -32.56 13.98
C SER A 111 -17.53 -31.72 14.98
N GLU A 112 -16.81 -31.06 15.88
CA GLU A 112 -17.31 -30.32 17.03
C GLU A 112 -17.22 -28.81 16.78
N VAL A 113 -18.18 -28.28 16.03
CA VAL A 113 -18.23 -26.85 15.70
C VAL A 113 -18.97 -26.09 16.79
N ALA A 114 -18.37 -25.01 17.29
CA ALA A 114 -18.98 -24.10 18.26
C ALA A 114 -20.36 -23.60 17.78
N LYS A 115 -21.32 -23.50 18.69
CA LYS A 115 -22.67 -22.95 18.43
C LYS A 115 -22.88 -21.61 19.12
N TYR A 116 -22.19 -21.42 20.23
CA TYR A 116 -22.25 -20.25 21.09
C TYR A 116 -20.85 -19.62 21.13
N GLU A 117 -20.79 -18.31 20.93
CA GLU A 117 -19.54 -17.55 20.89
C GLU A 117 -19.61 -16.36 21.84
N ALA A 118 -18.53 -16.12 22.58
CA ALA A 118 -18.32 -14.87 23.32
C ALA A 118 -17.27 -14.03 22.59
N GLN A 119 -17.67 -12.85 22.12
CA GLN A 119 -16.79 -11.85 21.54
C GLN A 119 -16.28 -10.89 22.61
N LEU A 120 -14.98 -10.63 22.58
CA LEU A 120 -14.34 -9.64 23.42
C LEU A 120 -13.28 -8.86 22.65
N LYS A 121 -12.99 -7.66 23.13
CA LYS A 121 -11.89 -6.82 22.68
C LYS A 121 -10.92 -6.59 23.83
N ILE A 122 -9.65 -6.81 23.58
CA ILE A 122 -8.54 -6.59 24.50
C ILE A 122 -7.76 -5.39 24.01
N ASP A 123 -7.62 -4.35 24.83
CA ASP A 123 -7.05 -3.08 24.40
C ASP A 123 -5.53 -2.98 24.57
N ASN A 124 -4.94 -3.75 25.48
CA ASN A 124 -3.53 -3.63 25.84
C ASN A 124 -2.59 -4.57 25.08
N LEU A 125 -3.11 -5.43 24.22
CA LEU A 125 -2.36 -6.49 23.54
C LEU A 125 -2.46 -6.38 22.02
N ASN A 126 -1.43 -6.87 21.33
CA ASN A 126 -1.45 -7.03 19.88
C ASN A 126 -1.77 -8.47 19.47
N VAL A 127 -1.88 -8.72 18.17
CA VAL A 127 -2.15 -10.06 17.63
C VAL A 127 -1.01 -11.01 17.97
N GLU A 128 0.25 -10.57 17.83
CA GLU A 128 1.42 -11.39 18.14
C GLU A 128 1.50 -11.82 19.61
N ASP A 129 0.94 -11.02 20.53
CA ASP A 129 0.85 -11.37 21.95
C ASP A 129 -0.17 -12.49 22.20
N MET A 130 -1.29 -12.47 21.47
CA MET A 130 -2.36 -13.45 21.62
C MET A 130 -2.10 -14.76 20.90
N ILE A 131 -1.16 -14.77 19.95
CA ILE A 131 -0.65 -15.97 19.29
C ILE A 131 0.19 -16.84 20.24
N ASP A 132 0.74 -16.27 21.31
CA ASP A 132 1.49 -17.03 22.31
C ASP A 132 0.58 -18.06 23.02
N GLU A 133 0.92 -19.35 22.89
CA GLU A 133 0.11 -20.45 23.42
C GLU A 133 -0.13 -20.34 24.94
N ASN A 134 0.83 -19.82 25.69
CA ASN A 134 0.68 -19.69 27.14
C ASN A 134 -0.31 -18.58 27.49
N ARG A 135 -0.25 -17.45 26.78
CA ARG A 135 -1.20 -16.36 26.98
C ARG A 135 -2.60 -16.73 26.52
N GLN A 136 -2.73 -17.38 25.37
CA GLN A 136 -4.01 -17.91 24.89
C GLN A 136 -4.61 -18.90 25.88
N ARG A 137 -3.80 -19.81 26.45
CA ARG A 137 -4.25 -20.77 27.48
C ARG A 137 -4.76 -20.05 28.73
N ARG A 138 -4.04 -19.07 29.26
CA ARG A 138 -4.49 -18.27 30.43
C ARG A 138 -5.83 -17.59 30.18
N LEU A 139 -6.03 -17.03 28.99
CA LEU A 139 -7.32 -16.45 28.61
C LEU A 139 -8.44 -17.51 28.62
N LEU A 140 -8.20 -18.66 27.97
CA LEU A 140 -9.17 -19.75 27.93
C LEU A 140 -9.46 -20.31 29.33
N ASP A 141 -8.47 -20.36 30.21
CA ASP A 141 -8.63 -20.84 31.59
C ASP A 141 -9.57 -19.94 32.40
N VAL A 142 -9.57 -18.62 32.18
CA VAL A 142 -10.56 -17.71 32.81
C VAL A 142 -11.98 -18.12 32.42
N PHE A 143 -12.21 -18.44 31.14
CA PHE A 143 -13.51 -18.96 30.69
C PHE A 143 -13.78 -20.34 31.29
N LYS A 144 -12.89 -21.31 31.10
CA LYS A 144 -13.12 -22.71 31.52
C LYS A 144 -13.29 -22.90 33.03
N LEU A 145 -12.65 -22.06 33.85
CA LEU A 145 -12.64 -22.24 35.30
C LEU A 145 -13.62 -21.32 36.04
N LYS A 146 -13.94 -20.15 35.48
CA LYS A 146 -14.70 -19.11 36.19
C LYS A 146 -16.00 -18.73 35.49
N LEU A 147 -15.98 -18.51 34.17
CA LEU A 147 -17.13 -17.94 33.47
C LEU A 147 -17.98 -18.98 32.77
N TRP A 148 -17.40 -20.03 32.20
CA TRP A 148 -18.10 -21.02 31.38
C TRP A 148 -17.61 -22.45 31.67
N PRO A 149 -17.86 -22.99 32.88
CA PRO A 149 -17.36 -24.30 33.29
C PRO A 149 -17.81 -25.46 32.40
N GLU A 150 -19.01 -25.37 31.83
CA GLU A 150 -19.61 -26.38 30.95
C GLU A 150 -18.78 -26.56 29.66
N SER A 151 -18.13 -25.49 29.17
CA SER A 151 -17.33 -25.48 27.95
C SER A 151 -15.90 -26.03 28.11
N LYS A 152 -15.54 -26.59 29.28
CA LYS A 152 -14.15 -26.96 29.60
C LYS A 152 -13.51 -27.91 28.59
N SER A 153 -14.28 -28.83 28.01
CA SER A 153 -13.79 -29.85 27.08
C SER A 153 -13.60 -29.36 25.64
N ASP A 154 -14.38 -28.38 25.20
CA ASP A 154 -14.51 -28.02 23.78
C ASP A 154 -14.34 -26.52 23.50
N LEU A 155 -13.95 -25.70 24.47
CA LEU A 155 -13.71 -24.27 24.25
C LEU A 155 -12.42 -24.02 23.46
N TYR A 156 -12.55 -23.31 22.34
CA TYR A 156 -11.44 -22.86 21.49
C TYR A 156 -11.67 -21.46 20.94
N VAL A 157 -10.63 -20.87 20.33
CA VAL A 157 -10.70 -19.54 19.69
C VAL A 157 -11.27 -19.70 18.28
N THR A 158 -12.41 -19.07 18.01
CA THR A 158 -13.12 -19.13 16.73
C THR A 158 -12.87 -17.92 15.84
N PHE A 159 -12.25 -16.86 16.37
CA PHE A 159 -11.89 -15.66 15.61
C PHE A 159 -10.77 -14.89 16.30
N LEU A 160 -9.87 -14.31 15.51
CA LEU A 160 -8.79 -13.42 15.97
C LEU A 160 -8.51 -12.38 14.89
N ALA A 161 -8.57 -11.10 15.24
CA ALA A 161 -8.16 -9.99 14.38
C ALA A 161 -7.59 -8.83 15.20
N SER A 162 -6.78 -7.98 14.54
CA SER A 162 -6.39 -6.70 15.13
C SER A 162 -7.61 -5.79 15.23
N ALA A 163 -7.72 -5.04 16.32
CA ALA A 163 -8.79 -4.05 16.48
C ALA A 163 -8.72 -2.97 15.39
N VAL A 164 -7.51 -2.58 14.97
CA VAL A 164 -7.29 -1.58 13.91
C VAL A 164 -7.81 -2.07 12.56
N GLN A 165 -7.62 -3.37 12.26
CA GLN A 165 -8.14 -3.99 11.04
C GLN A 165 -9.68 -3.95 10.99
N LEU A 166 -10.34 -3.97 12.15
CA LEU A 166 -11.80 -3.85 12.27
C LEU A 166 -12.28 -2.41 12.42
N GLY A 167 -11.41 -1.42 12.17
CA GLY A 167 -11.78 0.00 12.18
C GLY A 167 -11.54 0.74 13.48
N ALA A 168 -10.88 0.13 14.47
CA ALA A 168 -10.45 0.86 15.66
C ALA A 168 -9.33 1.87 15.30
N ARG A 169 -9.21 2.91 16.12
CA ARG A 169 -8.14 3.90 15.98
C ARG A 169 -6.84 3.34 16.54
N LEU A 170 -5.73 3.71 15.91
CA LEU A 170 -4.41 3.43 16.46
C LEU A 170 -4.24 4.16 17.82
N PRO A 171 -3.63 3.53 18.82
CA PRO A 171 -3.35 4.18 20.10
C PRO A 171 -2.52 5.46 19.93
N LEU A 172 -2.80 6.46 20.77
CA LEU A 172 -2.06 7.72 20.77
C LEU A 172 -0.62 7.54 21.23
N LYS A 173 -0.36 6.59 22.14
CA LYS A 173 0.99 6.29 22.63
C LYS A 173 1.54 5.08 21.86
N PRO A 174 2.76 5.17 21.29
CA PRO A 174 3.33 4.10 20.48
C PRO A 174 3.73 2.85 21.28
N ASN A 175 3.86 2.97 22.61
CA ASN A 175 4.21 1.86 23.50
C ASN A 175 2.98 1.06 23.95
N GLU A 176 1.78 1.51 23.60
CA GLU A 176 0.54 0.82 23.94
C GLU A 176 0.13 -0.13 22.82
N GLY A 177 -0.44 -1.29 23.19
CA GLY A 177 -0.96 -2.24 22.21
C GLY A 177 -2.10 -1.65 21.36
N GLU A 178 -2.15 -2.04 20.10
CA GLU A 178 -3.16 -1.67 19.09
C GLU A 178 -4.55 -2.20 19.45
N GLY A 179 -4.59 -3.29 20.21
CA GLY A 179 -5.79 -3.99 20.61
C GLY A 179 -6.13 -5.15 19.67
N VAL A 180 -6.78 -6.16 20.23
CA VAL A 180 -7.20 -7.39 19.55
C VAL A 180 -8.67 -7.65 19.81
N VAL A 181 -9.39 -8.06 18.76
CA VAL A 181 -10.74 -8.62 18.89
C VAL A 181 -10.65 -10.12 18.69
N LEU A 182 -11.23 -10.87 19.62
CA LEU A 182 -11.24 -12.32 19.57
C LEU A 182 -12.63 -12.86 19.93
N ARG A 183 -12.89 -14.08 19.45
CA ARG A 183 -14.08 -14.85 19.82
C ARG A 183 -13.65 -16.20 20.35
N VAL A 184 -14.28 -16.60 21.45
CA VAL A 184 -14.15 -17.95 22.02
C VAL A 184 -15.48 -18.66 21.89
N GLY A 185 -15.46 -19.90 21.44
CA GLY A 185 -16.67 -20.63 21.12
C GLY A 185 -16.68 -22.05 21.69
N SER A 186 -17.89 -22.51 21.98
CA SER A 186 -18.19 -23.87 22.47
C SER A 186 -19.56 -24.32 21.94
N GLN A 187 -19.83 -25.62 22.01
CA GLN A 187 -21.14 -26.20 21.70
C GLN A 187 -22.13 -26.08 22.84
N PHE A 188 -21.65 -25.96 24.08
CA PHE A 188 -22.48 -25.83 25.26
C PHE A 188 -23.16 -24.46 25.30
N GLU A 189 -24.31 -24.38 25.96
CA GLU A 189 -25.03 -23.12 26.14
C GLU A 189 -24.27 -22.19 27.11
N PHE A 190 -24.58 -20.88 27.06
CA PHE A 190 -23.97 -19.92 27.97
C PHE A 190 -24.33 -20.21 29.43
N SER A 191 -23.34 -20.12 30.31
CA SER A 191 -23.55 -20.20 31.75
C SER A 191 -24.36 -19.01 32.28
N SER A 192 -24.91 -19.13 33.48
CA SER A 192 -25.57 -18.01 34.15
C SER A 192 -24.62 -16.82 34.34
N ALA A 193 -23.35 -17.06 34.66
CA ALA A 193 -22.34 -16.01 34.85
C ALA A 193 -22.09 -15.19 33.57
N LEU A 194 -22.08 -15.83 32.39
CA LEU A 194 -21.96 -15.11 31.12
C LEU A 194 -23.21 -14.31 30.79
N ILE A 195 -24.40 -14.85 31.09
CA ILE A 195 -25.68 -14.16 30.85
C ILE A 195 -25.80 -12.92 31.75
N GLU A 196 -25.44 -13.05 33.03
CA GLU A 196 -25.39 -11.92 33.98
C GLU A 196 -24.40 -10.85 33.50
N LEU A 197 -23.21 -11.27 33.04
CA LEU A 197 -22.21 -10.37 32.48
C LEU A 197 -22.72 -9.62 31.25
N GLN A 198 -23.46 -10.28 30.35
CA GLN A 198 -24.08 -9.64 29.19
C GLN A 198 -25.06 -8.54 29.65
N GLU A 199 -25.89 -8.78 30.66
CA GLU A 199 -26.83 -7.78 31.18
C GLU A 199 -26.12 -6.61 31.91
N GLU A 200 -25.01 -6.86 32.61
CA GLU A 200 -24.16 -5.79 33.19
C GLU A 200 -23.59 -4.86 32.10
N VAL A 201 -23.20 -5.44 30.96
CA VAL A 201 -22.53 -4.73 29.87
C VAL A 201 -23.51 -4.06 28.91
N LYS A 202 -24.73 -4.58 28.78
CA LYS A 202 -25.81 -4.05 27.91
C LYS A 202 -25.97 -2.52 27.89
N PRO A 203 -25.97 -1.80 29.02
CA PRO A 203 -26.05 -0.33 29.00
C PRO A 203 -24.86 0.37 28.34
N LEU A 204 -23.70 -0.30 28.26
CA LEU A 204 -22.46 0.23 27.66
C LEU A 204 -22.44 0.17 26.14
N TRP A 205 -23.34 -0.61 25.55
CA TRP A 205 -23.40 -0.81 24.10
C TRP A 205 -23.69 0.45 23.30
N LYS A 206 -24.16 1.51 23.96
CA LYS A 206 -24.35 2.85 23.38
C LYS A 206 -23.04 3.59 23.15
N LEU A 207 -21.97 3.20 23.82
CA LEU A 207 -20.64 3.79 23.69
C LEU A 207 -19.86 3.05 22.62
N ILE A 208 -19.10 3.80 21.81
CA ILE A 208 -18.27 3.23 20.74
C ILE A 208 -17.12 2.39 21.30
N SER A 209 -16.51 2.85 22.40
CA SER A 209 -15.44 2.13 23.09
C SER A 209 -15.36 2.64 24.53
N CYS A 210 -15.07 1.74 25.45
CA CYS A 210 -14.89 2.08 26.86
C CYS A 210 -13.45 2.54 27.09
N PRO A 211 -13.21 3.54 27.96
CA PRO A 211 -11.85 3.88 28.39
C PRO A 211 -11.15 2.67 29.04
N ARG A 212 -9.83 2.55 28.90
CA ARG A 212 -9.06 1.39 29.40
C ARG A 212 -9.11 1.19 30.93
N ASP A 213 -9.26 2.28 31.68
CA ASP A 213 -9.35 2.24 33.15
C ASP A 213 -10.79 2.12 33.65
N PHE A 214 -11.73 1.85 32.74
CA PHE A 214 -13.14 1.77 33.04
C PHE A 214 -13.52 0.42 33.64
N LYS A 215 -13.44 0.33 34.98
CA LYS A 215 -13.92 -0.84 35.73
C LYS A 215 -15.42 -0.74 35.94
N ARG A 216 -16.19 -1.68 35.39
CA ARG A 216 -17.65 -1.70 35.59
C ARG A 216 -18.27 -3.09 35.78
N THR A 217 -17.61 -4.15 35.32
CA THR A 217 -18.16 -5.51 35.46
C THR A 217 -17.63 -6.21 36.71
N THR A 218 -18.42 -7.14 37.24
CA THR A 218 -18.06 -7.97 38.40
C THR A 218 -16.85 -8.85 38.13
N VAL A 219 -16.65 -9.25 36.87
CA VAL A 219 -15.60 -10.18 36.43
C VAL A 219 -14.30 -9.52 35.96
N ASP A 220 -14.24 -8.18 35.88
CA ASP A 220 -13.07 -7.44 35.38
C ASP A 220 -11.77 -7.82 36.09
N ARG A 221 -11.84 -8.08 37.40
CA ARG A 221 -10.69 -8.52 38.20
C ARG A 221 -10.06 -9.81 37.66
N LEU A 222 -10.87 -10.77 37.21
CA LEU A 222 -10.39 -12.06 36.73
C LEU A 222 -9.50 -11.92 35.49
N PHE A 223 -9.83 -10.98 34.60
CA PHE A 223 -9.07 -10.71 33.39
C PHE A 223 -7.84 -9.86 33.68
N ARG A 224 -7.95 -8.84 34.54
CA ARG A 224 -6.81 -7.99 34.91
C ARG A 224 -5.72 -8.74 35.65
N GLU A 225 -6.07 -9.71 36.49
CA GLU A 225 -5.10 -10.58 37.18
C GLU A 225 -4.24 -11.39 36.21
N GLU A 226 -4.81 -11.78 35.07
CA GLU A 226 -4.11 -12.48 33.99
C GLU A 226 -3.46 -11.53 32.97
N GLY A 227 -3.53 -10.21 33.19
CA GLY A 227 -2.92 -9.18 32.36
C GLY A 227 -3.74 -8.75 31.14
N PHE A 228 -5.05 -8.99 31.12
CA PHE A 228 -5.95 -8.60 30.04
C PHE A 228 -6.78 -7.36 30.43
N ALA A 229 -6.64 -6.27 29.67
CA ALA A 229 -7.48 -5.08 29.79
C ALA A 229 -8.58 -5.12 28.71
N LEU A 230 -9.80 -5.46 29.12
CA LEU A 230 -10.92 -5.63 28.21
C LEU A 230 -11.68 -4.32 27.96
N ASP A 231 -12.10 -4.13 26.71
CA ASP A 231 -13.09 -3.12 26.34
C ASP A 231 -14.49 -3.71 26.48
N TRP A 232 -15.09 -3.49 27.65
CA TRP A 232 -16.42 -4.01 27.97
C TRP A 232 -17.50 -3.52 27.01
N CYS A 233 -17.38 -2.35 26.38
CA CYS A 233 -18.36 -1.84 25.43
C CYS A 233 -18.52 -2.77 24.20
N ALA A 234 -17.47 -3.52 23.87
CA ALA A 234 -17.41 -4.43 22.73
C ALA A 234 -17.78 -5.88 23.09
N PHE A 235 -17.98 -6.22 24.37
CA PHE A 235 -18.31 -7.58 24.78
C PHE A 235 -19.72 -7.99 24.33
N ARG A 236 -19.85 -9.15 23.69
CA ARG A 236 -21.12 -9.72 23.20
C ARG A 236 -21.12 -11.24 23.28
N LEU A 237 -22.23 -11.80 23.74
CA LEU A 237 -22.61 -13.18 23.49
C LEU A 237 -23.39 -13.28 22.18
N MET A 238 -23.02 -14.23 21.33
CA MET A 238 -23.61 -14.45 20.02
C MET A 238 -23.84 -15.94 19.78
N THR A 239 -24.90 -16.26 19.05
CA THR A 239 -25.06 -17.60 18.47
C THR A 239 -24.49 -17.62 17.05
N VAL A 240 -23.96 -18.74 16.58
CA VAL A 240 -23.35 -18.82 15.22
C VAL A 240 -24.32 -18.42 14.11
N LYS A 241 -25.63 -18.62 14.29
CA LYS A 241 -26.67 -18.16 13.34
C LYS A 241 -26.74 -16.63 13.24
N GLU A 242 -26.46 -15.92 14.31
CA GLU A 242 -26.36 -14.44 14.32
C GLU A 242 -25.01 -13.97 13.78
N THR A 243 -23.94 -14.74 13.99
CA THR A 243 -22.64 -14.52 13.35
C THR A 243 -22.77 -14.58 11.82
N ASP A 244 -23.41 -15.60 11.26
CA ASP A 244 -23.63 -15.69 9.81
C ASP A 244 -24.49 -14.54 9.28
N ARG A 245 -25.48 -14.07 10.06
CA ARG A 245 -26.31 -12.92 9.68
C ARG A 245 -25.60 -11.58 9.81
N SER A 246 -24.71 -11.39 10.77
CA SER A 246 -23.87 -10.18 10.84
C SER A 246 -22.79 -10.17 9.75
N LEU A 247 -22.25 -11.34 9.39
CA LEU A 247 -21.43 -11.52 8.20
C LEU A 247 -22.23 -11.30 6.90
N SER A 248 -23.50 -11.72 6.84
CA SER A 248 -24.35 -11.64 5.63
C SER A 248 -25.13 -10.32 5.47
N GLN A 249 -25.52 -9.64 6.54
CA GLN A 249 -26.18 -8.31 6.50
C GLN A 249 -25.19 -7.19 6.16
N GLN A 250 -23.88 -7.43 6.29
CA GLN A 250 -22.87 -6.60 5.64
C GLN A 250 -22.79 -6.84 4.11
N HIS A 251 -23.43 -7.88 3.57
CA HIS A 251 -23.38 -8.25 2.14
C HIS A 251 -24.66 -7.96 1.34
N SER A 252 -25.74 -7.46 1.95
CA SER A 252 -27.02 -7.24 1.26
C SER A 252 -27.70 -5.91 1.60
N SER A 253 -26.96 -4.80 1.49
CA SER A 253 -27.57 -3.46 1.48
C SER A 253 -26.83 -2.53 0.51
N HIS A 254 -26.97 -2.83 -0.78
CA HIS A 254 -26.99 -1.80 -1.81
C HIS A 254 -28.36 -1.87 -2.50
N GLY A 255 -29.30 -1.12 -1.94
CA GLY A 255 -30.65 -0.90 -2.43
C GLY A 255 -31.33 0.09 -1.49
N GLU A 256 -31.65 1.28 -2.00
CA GLU A 256 -32.24 2.44 -1.31
C GLU A 256 -33.22 2.10 -0.19
N SER A 257 -33.01 2.66 1.01
CA SER A 257 -34.02 3.50 1.67
C SER A 257 -33.44 4.24 2.88
N ASP A 258 -33.92 5.46 3.04
CA ASP A 258 -33.66 6.45 4.10
C ASP A 258 -33.85 5.93 5.55
N LEU A 259 -33.14 6.59 6.47
CA LEU A 259 -33.30 6.66 7.95
C LEU A 259 -32.44 5.74 8.85
N MET A 260 -31.38 6.36 9.39
CA MET A 260 -30.94 6.34 10.80
C MET A 260 -30.78 4.99 11.52
N GLU A 261 -29.60 4.37 11.45
CA GLU A 261 -28.87 3.83 12.62
C GLU A 261 -27.41 3.51 12.25
N SER A 262 -26.45 4.36 12.63
CA SER A 262 -25.02 4.13 12.33
C SER A 262 -24.36 3.27 13.42
N HIS A 263 -24.64 1.98 13.41
CA HIS A 263 -23.76 0.97 14.00
C HIS A 263 -22.55 0.77 13.05
N LEU A 264 -21.46 1.49 13.34
CA LEU A 264 -20.18 1.33 12.67
C LEU A 264 -19.57 -0.04 13.01
N THR A 265 -19.78 -0.99 12.10
CA THR A 265 -18.94 -2.20 11.98
C THR A 265 -18.33 -2.21 10.59
N LEU A 266 -17.02 -2.00 10.53
CA LEU A 266 -16.22 -2.06 9.31
C LEU A 266 -16.04 -3.54 8.94
N GLY A 267 -16.70 -3.99 7.87
CA GLY A 267 -16.59 -5.36 7.35
C GLY A 267 -16.28 -5.36 5.86
N LEU A 268 -15.09 -5.84 5.51
CA LEU A 268 -14.69 -6.23 4.16
C LEU A 268 -15.26 -7.61 3.84
N GLY A 269 -15.89 -7.75 2.66
CA GLY A 269 -16.65 -8.92 2.26
C GLY A 269 -15.90 -9.97 1.42
N GLN A 270 -16.38 -11.22 1.54
CA GLN A 270 -15.84 -12.50 1.05
C GLN A 270 -15.91 -12.74 -0.46
N ASN A 271 -16.31 -11.72 -1.24
CA ASN A 271 -16.44 -11.81 -2.70
C ASN A 271 -15.64 -10.75 -3.48
N ASP A 272 -14.68 -10.09 -2.85
CA ASP A 272 -13.73 -9.20 -3.55
C ASP A 272 -12.64 -10.01 -4.23
N ARG A 273 -13.01 -10.82 -5.24
CA ARG A 273 -12.04 -11.21 -6.26
C ARG A 273 -11.81 -9.98 -7.11
N TRP A 274 -10.88 -9.12 -6.68
CA TRP A 274 -10.43 -7.97 -7.45
C TRP A 274 -10.09 -8.44 -8.88
N SER A 275 -10.95 -8.10 -9.83
CA SER A 275 -10.69 -8.34 -11.24
C SER A 275 -9.95 -7.13 -11.75
N ARG A 276 -8.73 -7.34 -12.25
CA ARG A 276 -7.96 -6.28 -12.93
C ARG A 276 -8.88 -5.61 -13.95
N PRO A 277 -9.12 -4.28 -13.85
CA PRO A 277 -9.93 -3.60 -14.84
C PRO A 277 -9.24 -3.73 -16.19
N ALA A 278 -9.98 -4.13 -17.21
CA ALA A 278 -9.46 -4.20 -18.57
C ALA A 278 -9.03 -2.80 -19.02
N LYS A 279 -8.04 -2.69 -19.91
CA LYS A 279 -7.56 -1.40 -20.43
C LYS A 279 -8.69 -0.54 -21.04
N SER A 280 -9.76 -1.17 -21.51
CA SER A 280 -10.97 -0.53 -22.04
C SER A 280 -11.89 0.08 -20.96
N GLN A 281 -11.77 -0.33 -19.70
CA GLN A 281 -12.59 0.16 -18.58
C GLN A 281 -11.98 1.40 -17.90
N ILE A 282 -10.77 1.80 -18.30
CA ILE A 282 -10.12 3.00 -17.79
C ILE A 282 -10.69 4.19 -18.57
N PRO A 283 -11.26 5.22 -17.91
CA PRO A 283 -11.79 6.37 -18.61
C PRO A 283 -10.67 7.07 -19.39
N GLN A 284 -10.76 7.02 -20.72
CA GLN A 284 -9.83 7.75 -21.58
C GLN A 284 -10.29 9.20 -21.67
N ARG A 285 -9.51 10.10 -21.07
CA ARG A 285 -9.75 11.54 -21.19
C ARG A 285 -9.29 12.00 -22.57
N SER A 286 -10.18 12.63 -23.34
CA SER A 286 -9.86 13.20 -24.63
C SER A 286 -9.19 14.58 -24.46
N TYR A 287 -7.91 14.68 -24.83
CA TYR A 287 -7.14 15.93 -24.79
C TYR A 287 -7.21 16.74 -26.08
N VAL A 288 -8.05 16.32 -27.04
CA VAL A 288 -8.13 16.91 -28.39
C VAL A 288 -8.50 18.39 -28.33
N HIS A 289 -9.48 18.75 -27.48
CA HIS A 289 -9.88 20.14 -27.32
C HIS A 289 -8.80 20.99 -26.64
N GLU A 290 -8.18 20.46 -25.58
CA GLU A 290 -7.10 21.14 -24.86
C GLU A 290 -5.92 21.43 -25.81
N PHE A 291 -5.54 20.44 -26.63
CA PHE A 291 -4.47 20.59 -27.62
C PHE A 291 -4.83 21.57 -28.75
N ALA A 292 -6.06 21.51 -29.26
CA ALA A 292 -6.55 22.41 -30.30
C ALA A 292 -6.49 23.89 -29.85
N PHE A 293 -6.93 24.19 -28.63
CA PHE A 293 -6.85 25.55 -28.09
C PHE A 293 -5.40 26.00 -27.86
N THR A 294 -4.53 25.12 -27.36
CA THR A 294 -3.11 25.47 -27.13
C THR A 294 -2.34 25.78 -28.40
N ILE A 295 -2.73 25.25 -29.56
CA ILE A 295 -2.03 25.48 -30.84
C ILE A 295 -2.69 26.62 -31.64
N LEU A 296 -4.03 26.65 -31.69
CA LEU A 296 -4.76 27.60 -32.52
C LEU A 296 -4.57 29.04 -32.02
N VAL A 297 -4.56 29.25 -30.70
CA VAL A 297 -4.44 30.59 -30.10
C VAL A 297 -3.07 31.22 -30.42
N PRO A 298 -1.91 30.58 -30.17
CA PRO A 298 -0.61 31.14 -30.56
C PRO A 298 -0.46 31.34 -32.07
N MET A 299 -0.98 30.42 -32.90
CA MET A 299 -0.91 30.55 -34.35
C MET A 299 -1.68 31.78 -34.85
N LEU A 300 -2.86 32.05 -34.31
CA LEU A 300 -3.66 33.22 -34.68
C LEU A 300 -2.95 34.52 -34.27
N VAL A 301 -2.35 34.55 -33.08
CA VAL A 301 -1.54 35.69 -32.61
C VAL A 301 -0.34 35.93 -33.53
N MET A 302 0.37 34.87 -33.93
CA MET A 302 1.50 34.98 -34.86
C MET A 302 1.06 35.53 -36.22
N ILE A 303 -0.07 35.06 -36.77
CA ILE A 303 -0.60 35.56 -38.04
C ILE A 303 -0.98 37.04 -37.92
N LEU A 304 -1.62 37.45 -36.82
CA LEU A 304 -1.95 38.86 -36.57
C LEU A 304 -0.70 39.75 -36.52
N LEU A 305 0.36 39.29 -35.85
CA LEU A 305 1.63 40.01 -35.80
C LEU A 305 2.28 40.13 -37.18
N VAL A 306 2.25 39.08 -38.00
CA VAL A 306 2.77 39.11 -39.38
C VAL A 306 1.97 40.10 -40.24
N VAL A 307 0.64 40.07 -40.17
CA VAL A 307 -0.21 41.01 -40.92
C VAL A 307 0.08 42.45 -40.49
N LEU A 308 0.16 42.71 -39.18
CA LEU A 308 0.45 44.04 -38.66
C LEU A 308 1.84 44.53 -39.09
N LEU A 309 2.86 43.67 -39.04
CA LEU A 309 4.20 43.99 -39.53
C LEU A 309 4.19 44.29 -41.03
N SER A 310 3.49 43.48 -41.83
CA SER A 310 3.33 43.70 -43.27
C SER A 310 2.63 45.02 -43.58
N LEU A 311 1.57 45.37 -42.84
CA LEU A 311 0.89 46.65 -43.00
C LEU A 311 1.80 47.82 -42.64
N ILE A 312 2.55 47.73 -41.53
CA ILE A 312 3.52 48.77 -41.16
C ILE A 312 4.59 48.93 -42.25
N LEU A 313 5.16 47.83 -42.75
CA LEU A 313 6.17 47.88 -43.81
C LEU A 313 5.61 48.44 -45.13
N CYS A 314 4.39 48.05 -45.52
CA CYS A 314 3.77 48.54 -46.76
C CYS A 314 3.35 50.00 -46.67
N PHE A 315 2.75 50.45 -45.56
CA PHE A 315 2.34 51.85 -45.40
C PHE A 315 3.52 52.81 -45.13
N HIS A 316 4.63 52.33 -44.55
CA HIS A 316 5.84 53.14 -44.42
C HIS A 316 6.64 53.23 -45.74
N HIS A 317 6.41 52.31 -46.68
CA HIS A 317 7.03 52.34 -48.00
C HIS A 317 6.42 53.42 -48.92
N GLU A 318 5.13 53.74 -48.76
CA GLU A 318 4.46 54.78 -49.55
C GLU A 318 4.80 56.22 -49.09
N GLY A 319 5.45 56.39 -47.94
CA GLY A 319 5.86 57.70 -47.40
C GLY A 319 7.33 58.05 -47.63
N MET A 320 8.05 57.28 -48.43
CA MET A 320 9.48 57.46 -48.65
C MET A 320 9.73 58.34 -49.89
N ASP A 321 10.07 59.61 -49.64
CA ASP A 321 10.56 60.53 -50.67
C ASP A 321 11.76 59.94 -51.41
N GLU A 322 11.88 60.27 -52.70
CA GLU A 322 12.85 59.74 -53.67
C GLU A 322 14.31 59.78 -53.17
N ALA A 323 14.66 60.72 -52.28
CA ALA A 323 15.97 60.85 -51.63
C ALA A 323 16.31 59.73 -50.63
N SER A 324 15.32 59.01 -50.10
CA SER A 324 15.53 57.91 -49.14
C SER A 324 15.85 56.58 -49.83
N SER A 325 15.49 56.42 -51.11
CA SER A 325 15.83 55.23 -51.90
C SER A 325 17.34 55.10 -52.12
N GLU A 326 18.04 56.21 -52.39
CA GLU A 326 19.52 56.24 -52.46
C GLU A 326 20.18 55.91 -51.11
N TYR A 327 19.58 56.31 -49.98
CA TYR A 327 20.10 55.95 -48.66
C TYR A 327 20.00 54.44 -48.40
N PHE A 328 18.87 53.80 -48.72
CA PHE A 328 18.71 52.36 -48.53
C PHE A 328 19.60 51.53 -49.46
N GLU A 329 19.78 51.94 -50.72
CA GLU A 329 20.78 51.34 -51.62
C GLU A 329 22.20 51.48 -51.06
N SER A 330 22.57 52.67 -50.55
CA SER A 330 23.88 52.87 -49.92
C SER A 330 24.08 52.03 -48.65
N VAL A 331 23.02 51.78 -47.87
CA VAL A 331 23.08 50.92 -46.67
C VAL A 331 23.26 49.45 -47.07
N PHE A 332 22.59 48.99 -48.12
CA PHE A 332 22.78 47.62 -48.63
C PHE A 332 24.19 47.42 -49.23
N ASP A 333 24.73 48.42 -49.93
CA ASP A 333 26.11 48.41 -50.42
C ASP A 333 27.15 48.39 -49.27
N ILE A 334 26.92 49.15 -48.20
CA ILE A 334 27.77 49.12 -46.99
C ILE A 334 27.74 47.74 -46.31
N PHE A 335 26.59 47.06 -46.31
CA PHE A 335 26.46 45.70 -45.77
C PHE A 335 27.15 44.64 -46.63
N GLU A 336 27.09 44.74 -47.96
CA GLU A 336 27.85 43.88 -48.86
C GLU A 336 29.37 44.13 -48.73
N GLU A 337 29.79 45.39 -48.62
CA GLU A 337 31.20 45.73 -48.45
C GLU A 337 31.75 45.22 -47.10
N MET A 338 30.97 45.35 -46.01
CA MET A 338 31.32 44.77 -44.71
C MET A 338 31.37 43.23 -44.74
N ARG A 339 30.47 42.58 -45.47
CA ARG A 339 30.46 41.11 -45.64
C ARG A 339 31.67 40.64 -46.44
N SER A 340 32.06 41.39 -47.48
CA SER A 340 33.25 41.14 -48.28
C SER A 340 34.55 41.30 -47.48
N LYS A 341 34.65 42.35 -46.64
CA LYS A 341 35.78 42.55 -45.72
C LYS A 341 35.89 41.45 -44.65
N ARG A 342 34.76 41.00 -44.08
CA ARG A 342 34.74 39.91 -43.07
C ARG A 342 35.19 38.55 -43.64
N ASN A 343 34.95 38.29 -44.93
CA ASN A 343 35.44 37.10 -45.62
C ASN A 343 36.93 37.16 -45.99
N LYS A 344 37.54 38.35 -46.07
CA LYS A 344 38.99 38.51 -46.31
C LYS A 344 39.84 38.45 -45.04
N GLU A 345 39.28 38.82 -43.89
CA GLU A 345 40.01 38.90 -42.61
C GLU A 345 39.84 37.70 -41.68
N THR A 346 39.15 36.64 -42.08
CA THR A 346 39.05 35.42 -41.25
C THR A 346 40.33 34.59 -41.41
N PRO A 347 41.23 34.51 -40.41
CA PRO A 347 42.45 33.73 -40.52
C PRO A 347 42.09 32.25 -40.66
N ALA A 348 42.72 31.55 -41.60
CA ALA A 348 42.46 30.14 -41.93
C ALA A 348 42.44 29.19 -40.71
N VAL A 349 43.10 29.57 -39.62
CA VAL A 349 43.13 28.84 -38.33
C VAL A 349 41.75 28.75 -37.66
N GLN A 350 40.89 29.75 -37.78
CA GLN A 350 39.55 29.74 -37.16
C GLN A 350 38.56 28.85 -37.94
N MET A 351 38.66 28.77 -39.26
CA MET A 351 37.83 27.85 -40.06
C MET A 351 38.11 26.37 -39.76
N VAL A 352 39.36 26.02 -39.41
CA VAL A 352 39.73 24.66 -39.03
C VAL A 352 39.12 24.26 -37.68
N GLN A 353 39.01 25.19 -36.71
CA GLN A 353 38.33 24.95 -35.45
C GLN A 353 36.82 24.71 -35.63
N TYR A 354 36.14 25.53 -36.44
CA TYR A 354 34.71 25.31 -36.72
C TYR A 354 34.45 23.99 -37.45
N ALA A 355 35.32 23.61 -38.40
CA ALA A 355 35.22 22.31 -39.08
C ALA A 355 35.48 21.12 -38.14
N ALA A 356 36.40 21.27 -37.18
CA ALA A 356 36.65 20.25 -36.16
C ALA A 356 35.44 20.09 -35.20
N VAL A 357 34.87 21.19 -34.73
CA VAL A 357 33.68 21.19 -33.85
C VAL A 357 32.46 20.62 -34.56
N GLN A 358 32.23 20.95 -35.84
CA GLN A 358 31.12 20.36 -36.60
C GLN A 358 31.28 18.85 -36.81
N ARG A 359 32.50 18.37 -37.11
CA ARG A 359 32.75 16.92 -37.21
C ARG A 359 32.55 16.20 -35.87
N ALA A 360 33.01 16.78 -34.77
CA ALA A 360 32.78 16.23 -33.42
C ALA A 360 31.29 16.19 -33.07
N THR A 361 30.52 17.20 -33.47
CA THR A 361 29.07 17.26 -33.20
C THR A 361 28.28 16.26 -34.05
N HIS A 362 28.67 16.06 -35.31
CA HIS A 362 28.04 15.09 -36.20
C HIS A 362 28.33 13.65 -35.77
N THR A 363 29.56 13.36 -35.34
CA THR A 363 29.93 12.04 -34.79
C THR A 363 29.17 11.73 -33.50
N LEU A 364 29.05 12.68 -32.56
CA LEU A 364 28.25 12.48 -31.35
C LEU A 364 26.75 12.25 -31.64
N ARG A 365 26.15 12.98 -32.59
CA ARG A 365 24.77 12.73 -33.04
C ARG A 365 24.59 11.35 -33.67
N SER A 366 25.57 10.87 -34.43
CA SER A 366 25.52 9.52 -35.01
C SER A 366 25.64 8.41 -33.96
N LEU A 367 26.37 8.64 -32.88
CA LEU A 367 26.46 7.70 -31.75
C LEU A 367 25.18 7.73 -30.89
N SER A 368 24.51 8.88 -30.78
CA SER A 368 23.24 8.96 -30.04
C SER A 368 22.12 8.22 -30.77
N SER A 369 22.02 8.35 -32.10
CA SER A 369 21.01 7.62 -32.89
C SER A 369 21.25 6.11 -32.89
N GLN A 370 22.51 5.66 -32.77
CA GLN A 370 22.84 4.23 -32.65
C GLN A 370 22.41 3.62 -31.31
N ARG A 371 22.30 4.44 -30.24
CA ARG A 371 21.85 4.01 -28.91
C ARG A 371 20.33 3.83 -28.83
N GLU A 372 19.57 4.48 -29.71
CA GLU A 372 18.10 4.43 -29.72
C GLU A 372 17.52 3.25 -30.52
N VAL A 373 18.31 2.60 -31.41
CA VAL A 373 17.84 1.46 -32.23
C VAL A 373 17.92 0.11 -31.49
N SER A 374 18.47 0.07 -30.27
CA SER A 374 18.71 -1.18 -29.52
C SER A 374 17.72 -1.42 -28.38
N ASN A 375 16.40 -1.23 -28.58
CA ASN A 375 15.39 -1.67 -27.60
C ASN A 375 14.02 -1.93 -28.26
N THR A 376 13.78 -3.16 -28.69
CA THR A 376 12.49 -3.90 -28.61
C THR A 376 12.72 -5.38 -29.02
N PRO A 377 11.87 -6.32 -28.56
CA PRO A 377 12.30 -7.66 -28.16
C PRO A 377 12.13 -8.71 -29.26
N SER A 378 13.10 -9.63 -29.39
CA SER A 378 12.82 -10.99 -29.90
C SER A 378 13.93 -11.98 -29.53
N GLU A 379 13.43 -13.11 -29.06
CA GLU A 379 13.97 -14.45 -28.86
C GLU A 379 15.21 -14.90 -29.68
N ILE A 380 15.95 -15.81 -29.04
CA ILE A 380 16.89 -16.83 -29.56
C ILE A 380 18.41 -16.55 -29.39
N CYS A 381 19.03 -17.62 -28.89
CA CYS A 381 20.39 -17.84 -28.40
C CYS A 381 21.50 -17.66 -29.44
N SER A 382 22.72 -17.26 -29.02
CA SER A 382 24.01 -18.00 -29.25
C SER A 382 25.25 -17.12 -29.00
N THR A 383 26.03 -17.49 -27.98
CA THR A 383 27.52 -17.49 -27.88
C THR A 383 28.36 -16.50 -28.72
N THR A 384 29.13 -15.62 -28.05
CA THR A 384 30.62 -15.62 -27.94
C THR A 384 31.16 -14.28 -27.40
N LEU A 385 32.27 -14.34 -26.66
CA LEU A 385 32.99 -13.27 -25.93
C LEU A 385 33.32 -12.02 -26.79
N SER A 386 33.45 -10.79 -26.27
CA SER A 386 34.63 -10.33 -25.50
C SER A 386 34.48 -8.92 -24.87
N ARG A 387 34.63 -8.88 -23.54
CA ARG A 387 35.41 -7.93 -22.71
C ARG A 387 35.77 -6.53 -23.25
N SER A 388 35.26 -5.48 -22.59
CA SER A 388 36.05 -4.27 -22.28
C SER A 388 35.51 -3.51 -21.06
N ARG A 389 36.44 -3.23 -20.14
CA ARG A 389 36.31 -2.50 -18.87
C ARG A 389 36.29 -0.98 -19.11
N THR A 390 35.48 -0.23 -18.36
CA THR A 390 35.74 1.13 -17.80
C THR A 390 34.58 1.47 -16.85
N ALA A 391 34.72 1.32 -15.53
CA ALA A 391 35.22 2.33 -14.58
C ALA A 391 34.34 3.60 -14.50
N SER A 392 33.41 3.61 -13.54
CA SER A 392 32.60 4.76 -13.13
C SER A 392 33.44 5.74 -12.28
N PRO A 393 33.34 7.08 -12.47
CA PRO A 393 33.99 8.00 -11.55
C PRO A 393 33.07 8.35 -10.38
N ASN A 394 33.56 8.02 -9.18
CA ASN A 394 33.21 8.65 -7.91
C ASN A 394 33.57 10.14 -7.96
N SER A 395 32.68 11.01 -7.48
CA SER A 395 33.00 12.39 -7.11
C SER A 395 32.94 12.54 -5.59
N SER A 396 34.10 12.72 -4.99
CA SER A 396 34.34 13.02 -3.59
C SER A 396 34.62 14.51 -3.38
N LEU A 397 34.20 15.02 -2.22
CA LEU A 397 34.66 16.20 -1.42
C LEU A 397 33.73 17.44 -1.41
N PRO A 398 33.76 18.28 -0.34
CA PRO A 398 33.91 17.95 1.08
C PRO A 398 32.87 18.64 1.99
N ARG A 399 32.79 18.15 3.23
CA ARG A 399 31.94 18.62 4.34
C ARG A 399 32.65 19.76 5.08
N SER A 400 32.04 20.95 5.17
CA SER A 400 32.50 22.05 6.04
C SER A 400 31.55 22.21 7.22
N ASN A 401 32.09 22.09 8.44
CA ASN A 401 31.43 22.44 9.68
C ASN A 401 31.48 23.95 9.90
N ALA A 402 30.33 24.59 10.16
CA ALA A 402 30.27 25.88 10.86
C ALA A 402 28.96 25.96 11.67
N THR A 403 29.08 26.42 12.90
CA THR A 403 28.06 26.51 13.95
C THR A 403 27.35 27.87 13.98
N ARG A 404 26.04 27.83 14.30
CA ARG A 404 25.16 28.84 14.90
C ARG A 404 24.81 30.12 14.12
N GLY A 405 23.51 30.29 13.91
CA GLY A 405 22.84 31.57 13.63
C GLY A 405 21.36 31.32 13.30
N ALA A 406 20.46 31.75 14.18
CA ALA A 406 19.01 31.68 13.97
C ALA A 406 18.56 32.80 13.02
N SER A 407 17.80 32.46 11.99
CA SER A 407 16.76 33.31 11.36
C SER A 407 16.28 32.65 10.06
N ASP A 408 14.97 32.47 9.94
CA ASP A 408 14.12 32.50 8.75
C ASP A 408 14.63 31.84 7.45
N CYS A 409 13.97 30.74 7.06
CA CYS A 409 13.92 30.28 5.68
C CYS A 409 12.49 29.90 5.30
N ASN A 410 11.72 30.92 4.94
CA ASN A 410 10.68 30.82 3.93
C ASN A 410 11.39 30.72 2.57
N THR A 411 11.24 29.60 1.84
CA THR A 411 10.88 29.56 0.39
C THR A 411 11.03 28.13 -0.16
N VAL A 412 9.89 27.49 -0.48
CA VAL A 412 9.37 27.23 -1.85
C VAL A 412 9.82 25.88 -2.43
N TYR A 413 9.08 24.83 -2.05
CA TYR A 413 8.58 23.81 -2.97
C TYR A 413 7.16 23.44 -2.51
N CYS A 414 6.21 24.32 -2.79
CA CYS A 414 4.79 24.06 -2.54
C CYS A 414 4.27 23.11 -3.62
N ARG A 415 3.82 21.91 -3.22
CA ARG A 415 2.85 21.14 -4.03
C ARG A 415 1.63 22.04 -4.28
N PRO A 416 1.07 22.07 -5.50
CA PRO A 416 -0.21 22.71 -5.70
C PRO A 416 -1.28 21.98 -4.89
N ASN A 417 -2.10 22.75 -4.16
CA ASN A 417 -3.26 22.22 -3.46
C ASN A 417 -4.24 21.61 -4.47
N PRO A 418 -4.90 20.49 -4.12
CA PRO A 418 -5.95 19.94 -4.98
C PRO A 418 -7.12 20.94 -5.11
N PRO A 419 -7.81 20.96 -6.26
CA PRO A 419 -8.91 21.89 -6.50
C PRO A 419 -10.07 21.67 -5.52
N PRO A 420 -10.85 22.73 -5.21
CA PRO A 420 -11.95 22.63 -4.27
C PRO A 420 -13.09 21.79 -4.87
N TYR A 421 -13.56 20.79 -4.13
CA TYR A 421 -14.77 20.05 -4.46
C TYR A 421 -15.98 20.96 -4.23
N SER A 422 -16.69 21.33 -5.29
CA SER A 422 -17.99 21.99 -5.19
C SER A 422 -19.04 20.96 -4.77
N GLY A 423 -19.40 20.96 -3.49
CA GLY A 423 -20.59 20.25 -3.01
C GLY A 423 -21.88 20.95 -3.45
N PRO A 424 -23.03 20.24 -3.49
CA PRO A 424 -24.30 20.82 -3.93
C PRO A 424 -24.81 21.90 -2.96
N ASN A 425 -25.19 23.05 -3.51
CA ASN A 425 -25.71 24.22 -2.79
C ASN A 425 -27.02 23.90 -2.04
N ARG A 426 -26.95 23.79 -0.71
CA ARG A 426 -28.13 23.87 0.17
C ARG A 426 -28.51 25.34 0.34
N LYS A 427 -29.62 25.76 -0.29
CA LYS A 427 -30.22 27.07 -0.05
C LYS A 427 -30.66 27.17 1.41
N GLN A 428 -30.21 28.23 2.08
CA GLN A 428 -30.71 28.69 3.37
C GLN A 428 -32.20 29.04 3.24
N VAL A 429 -33.04 28.45 4.10
CA VAL A 429 -34.32 29.06 4.49
C VAL A 429 -34.07 29.71 5.84
N VAL A 430 -34.27 31.03 5.84
CA VAL A 430 -34.12 31.94 6.98
C VAL A 430 -35.24 31.69 7.99
N ALA A 431 -34.90 31.83 9.26
CA ALA A 431 -35.79 31.75 10.40
C ALA A 431 -36.80 32.91 10.43
N GLU A 432 -38.04 32.61 10.83
CA GLU A 432 -38.94 33.59 11.41
C GLU A 432 -39.63 32.94 12.62
N TRP A 433 -39.19 33.35 13.81
CA TRP A 433 -39.92 33.24 15.07
C TRP A 433 -40.34 34.66 15.42
N LEU A 434 -41.64 34.97 15.37
CA LEU A 434 -42.33 36.01 16.17
C LEU A 434 -43.85 35.92 15.88
N ALA A 435 -44.56 35.10 16.66
CA ALA A 435 -45.94 35.27 17.15
C ALA A 435 -46.42 33.95 17.79
#